data_AF-A0A5C9C634-F1
#
_entry.id   AF-A0A5C9C634-F1
#
_cell.length_a   1.000
_cell.length_b   1.000
_cell.length_c   1.000
_cell.angle_alpha   90.00
_cell.angle_beta   90.00
_cell.angle_gamma   90.00
#
_symmetry.space_group_name_H-M   'P 1'
#
loop_
_entity.id
_entity.type
_entity.pdbx_description
1 polymer ?
#
loop_
_entity_poly.entity_id
_entity_poly.type
_entity_poly.pdbx_seq_one_letter_code
_entity_poly.pdbx_strand_id
1 'polypeptide(L)'
;MKAEGRRQKTEGNRQKAEGRAASTALCLLPTADCLLPTPHSPLPTFRRGMTLAELLISMTILSMMSVVLAGMSNAVNSAWSYTKGIEETDLQAQAAIERIEYMLSQTGTYKLVNQPTRAGIAIVNRPVGKSQLPDVLVLWTGGRSGGMAASGVQARLPIVSELLIYSWDSNTPANLIEAAFPGQTEVFDFTASDLSTQVINLLSSKTAEIIPLCERLRVSSLSATGAATSSPPPATGPSSPYGPSMPMSAPSSPSTSSTSSSSALSVGNLRFTLAQNPSDTELATATPQTTAWTQLNWPQGTFGNRSGMRQATLQIELQVEPDGIVRASDTVTAIPFFGSASLRYVYEP
;
A
#
# COMPACT_ATOMS: atom_id res chain seq x y z
N MET A 1 2.48 29.01 -16.56
CA MET A 1 1.19 29.69 -16.27
C MET A 1 -0.04 29.14 -17.02
N LYS A 2 0.06 28.17 -17.96
CA LYS A 2 -1.11 27.65 -18.70
C LYS A 2 -1.75 26.37 -18.11
N ALA A 3 -1.18 25.81 -17.04
CA ALA A 3 -1.62 24.56 -16.43
C ALA A 3 -2.63 24.75 -15.27
N GLU A 4 -2.59 25.91 -14.59
CA GLU A 4 -3.47 26.21 -13.45
C GLU A 4 -4.95 26.29 -13.86
N GLY A 5 -5.24 26.74 -15.08
CA GLY A 5 -6.62 26.92 -15.58
C GLY A 5 -7.39 25.62 -15.85
N ARG A 6 -6.73 24.45 -15.87
CA ARG A 6 -7.43 23.16 -16.04
C ARG A 6 -7.93 22.56 -14.72
N ARG A 7 -7.30 22.88 -13.57
CA ARG A 7 -7.74 22.39 -12.25
C ARG A 7 -9.02 23.08 -11.76
N GLN A 8 -9.23 24.36 -12.10
CA GLN A 8 -10.48 25.05 -11.74
C GLN A 8 -11.72 24.52 -12.48
N LYS A 9 -11.56 23.85 -13.63
CA LYS A 9 -12.70 23.34 -14.41
C LYS A 9 -13.21 21.98 -13.91
N THR A 10 -12.37 21.19 -13.25
CA THR A 10 -12.76 19.92 -12.64
C THR A 10 -13.47 20.12 -11.30
N GLU A 11 -13.05 21.11 -10.49
CA GLU A 11 -13.69 21.40 -9.19
C GLU A 11 -15.10 21.98 -9.36
N GLY A 12 -15.32 22.83 -10.38
CA GLY A 12 -16.64 23.40 -10.67
C GLY A 12 -17.69 22.38 -11.16
N ASN A 13 -17.24 21.24 -11.71
CA ASN A 13 -18.15 20.16 -12.11
C ASN A 13 -18.54 19.25 -10.94
N ARG A 14 -17.71 19.16 -9.88
CA ARG A 14 -18.04 18.40 -8.66
C ARG A 14 -19.15 19.08 -7.86
N GLN A 15 -19.10 20.40 -7.72
CA GLN A 15 -20.19 21.16 -7.08
C GLN A 15 -21.51 21.13 -7.88
N LYS A 16 -21.45 20.92 -9.20
CA LYS A 16 -22.65 20.77 -10.04
C LYS A 16 -23.26 19.35 -9.97
N ALA A 17 -22.49 18.35 -9.55
CA ALA A 17 -22.98 17.00 -9.30
C ALA A 17 -23.60 16.85 -7.91
N GLU A 18 -23.00 17.48 -6.88
CA GLU A 18 -23.52 17.43 -5.50
C GLU A 18 -24.80 18.28 -5.32
N GLY A 19 -25.00 19.34 -6.12
CA GLY A 19 -26.24 20.12 -6.14
C GLY A 19 -27.45 19.46 -6.81
N ARG A 20 -27.31 18.23 -7.36
CA ARG A 20 -28.42 17.49 -8.03
C ARG A 20 -28.86 16.22 -7.31
N ALA A 21 -28.27 15.88 -6.16
CA ALA A 21 -28.57 14.66 -5.42
C ALA A 21 -29.54 14.84 -4.24
N ALA A 22 -30.27 15.96 -4.17
CA ALA A 22 -31.26 16.20 -3.11
C ALA A 22 -32.55 16.84 -3.64
N SER A 23 -33.09 16.37 -4.77
CA SER A 23 -34.46 16.75 -5.16
C SER A 23 -35.06 15.86 -6.24
N THR A 24 -35.24 14.56 -5.97
CA THR A 24 -36.28 13.72 -6.63
C THR A 24 -36.31 12.32 -6.02
N ALA A 25 -36.77 12.21 -4.78
CA ALA A 25 -37.62 11.09 -4.40
C ALA A 25 -39.04 11.63 -4.33
N LEU A 26 -39.54 12.09 -5.49
CA LEU A 26 -40.96 12.15 -5.75
C LEU A 26 -41.41 10.69 -5.73
N CYS A 27 -41.91 10.25 -4.57
CA CYS A 27 -42.84 9.15 -4.52
C CYS A 27 -43.96 9.49 -5.50
N LEU A 28 -43.90 8.90 -6.69
CA LEU A 28 -45.06 8.67 -7.54
C LEU A 28 -45.98 7.72 -6.77
N LEU A 29 -46.66 8.27 -5.77
CA LEU A 29 -47.96 7.75 -5.38
C LEU A 29 -48.82 7.84 -6.64
N PRO A 30 -49.49 6.77 -7.05
CA PRO A 30 -50.49 6.89 -8.08
C PRO A 30 -51.49 7.95 -7.60
N THR A 31 -51.63 9.01 -8.39
CA THR A 31 -52.70 9.98 -8.29
C THR A 31 -54.01 9.25 -8.51
N ALA A 32 -54.52 8.65 -7.44
CA ALA A 32 -55.93 8.36 -7.34
C ALA A 32 -56.61 9.71 -7.15
N ASP A 33 -57.39 10.10 -8.14
CA ASP A 33 -58.36 11.18 -8.07
C ASP A 33 -59.27 10.95 -6.86
N CYS A 34 -58.91 11.53 -5.71
CA CYS A 34 -59.83 11.69 -4.60
C CYS A 34 -60.80 12.81 -4.93
N LEU A 35 -61.87 12.46 -5.64
CA LEU A 35 -63.11 13.21 -5.66
C LEU A 35 -63.51 13.52 -4.22
N LEU A 36 -63.38 14.79 -3.82
CA LEU A 36 -63.93 15.31 -2.58
C LEU A 36 -65.46 15.16 -2.60
N PRO A 37 -66.07 14.39 -1.68
CA PRO A 37 -67.49 14.49 -1.43
C PRO A 37 -67.74 15.69 -0.51
N THR A 38 -68.75 16.45 -0.89
CA THR A 38 -69.37 17.56 -0.17
C THR A 38 -69.77 17.20 1.28
N PRO A 39 -69.92 18.22 2.14
CA PRO A 39 -70.01 18.07 3.58
C PRO A 39 -71.43 17.68 4.01
N HIS A 40 -71.48 16.98 5.16
CA HIS A 40 -72.64 16.74 6.05
C HIS A 40 -72.89 15.25 6.30
N SER A 41 -72.07 14.68 7.18
CA SER A 41 -72.46 13.53 7.99
C SER A 41 -72.19 13.89 9.45
N PRO A 42 -73.20 13.91 10.33
CA PRO A 42 -72.98 14.19 11.74
C PRO A 42 -72.14 13.05 12.32
N LEU A 43 -70.90 13.36 12.69
CA LEU A 43 -70.00 12.42 13.35
C LEU A 43 -70.69 11.88 14.62
N PRO A 44 -70.92 10.57 14.75
CA PRO A 44 -71.34 10.01 16.02
C PRO A 44 -70.19 10.21 17.02
N THR A 45 -70.44 11.03 18.04
CA THR A 45 -69.56 11.27 19.18
C THR A 45 -69.53 10.05 20.10
N PHE A 46 -69.06 8.91 19.59
CA PHE A 46 -68.69 7.79 20.45
C PHE A 46 -67.34 8.11 21.10
N ARG A 47 -67.37 8.86 22.20
CA ARG A 47 -66.30 8.89 23.19
C ARG A 47 -66.28 7.55 23.93
N ARG A 48 -65.89 6.49 23.23
CA ARG A 48 -65.54 5.22 23.87
C ARG A 48 -64.06 5.33 24.20
N GLY A 49 -63.74 5.62 25.46
CA GLY A 49 -62.35 5.63 25.91
C GLY A 49 -61.72 4.26 25.61
N MET A 50 -60.47 4.26 25.13
CA MET A 50 -59.74 3.01 24.92
C MET A 50 -59.72 2.23 26.24
N THR A 51 -60.01 0.94 26.15
CA THR A 51 -59.90 0.08 27.33
C THR A 51 -58.42 -0.04 27.73
N LEU A 52 -58.16 -0.21 29.03
CA LEU A 52 -56.80 -0.37 29.54
C LEU A 52 -56.04 -1.52 28.84
N ALA A 53 -56.75 -2.59 28.46
CA ALA A 53 -56.18 -3.70 27.72
C ALA A 53 -55.70 -3.30 26.31
N GLU A 54 -56.48 -2.49 25.57
CA GLU A 54 -56.09 -1.97 24.24
C GLU A 54 -54.85 -1.07 24.34
N LEU A 55 -54.75 -0.26 25.40
CA LEU A 55 -53.59 0.60 25.63
C LEU A 55 -52.34 -0.22 25.93
N LEU A 56 -52.44 -1.26 26.78
CA LEU A 56 -51.31 -2.15 27.08
C LEU A 56 -50.83 -2.91 25.84
N ILE A 57 -51.74 -3.42 25.01
CA ILE A 57 -51.37 -4.11 23.76
C ILE A 57 -50.71 -3.13 22.78
N SER A 58 -51.20 -1.89 22.69
CA SER A 58 -50.59 -0.87 21.83
C SER A 58 -49.18 -0.50 22.30
N MET A 59 -48.95 -0.39 23.61
CA MET A 59 -47.63 -0.08 24.18
C MET A 59 -46.60 -1.19 23.93
N THR A 60 -46.99 -2.47 24.00
CA THR A 60 -46.07 -3.58 23.75
C THR A 60 -45.69 -3.72 22.28
N ILE A 61 -46.64 -3.46 21.36
CA ILE A 61 -46.34 -3.46 19.93
C ILE A 61 -45.40 -2.31 19.57
N LEU A 62 -45.65 -1.10 20.10
CA LEU A 62 -44.79 0.05 19.87
C LEU A 62 -43.37 -0.16 20.42
N SER A 63 -43.23 -0.81 21.59
CA SER A 63 -41.90 -1.11 22.13
C SER A 63 -41.14 -2.12 21.28
N MET A 64 -41.81 -3.18 20.79
CA MET A 64 -41.19 -4.15 19.88
C MET A 64 -40.76 -3.50 18.55
N MET A 65 -41.62 -2.66 17.96
CA MET A 65 -41.27 -1.91 16.74
C MET A 65 -40.08 -0.97 16.96
N SER A 66 -40.00 -0.33 18.13
CA SER A 66 -38.87 0.56 18.47
C SER A 66 -37.55 -0.20 18.53
N VAL A 67 -37.55 -1.42 19.08
CA VAL A 67 -36.35 -2.30 19.11
C VAL A 67 -35.94 -2.71 17.70
N VAL A 68 -36.89 -3.07 16.84
CA VAL A 68 -36.60 -3.44 15.45
C VAL A 68 -36.00 -2.26 14.68
N LEU A 69 -36.58 -1.06 14.81
CA LEU A 69 -36.06 0.16 14.17
C LEU A 69 -34.65 0.52 14.67
N ALA A 70 -34.39 0.38 15.97
CA ALA A 70 -33.06 0.58 16.53
C ALA A 70 -32.04 -0.43 15.95
N GLY A 71 -32.43 -1.70 15.82
CA GLY A 71 -31.60 -2.73 15.19
C GLY A 71 -31.29 -2.43 13.72
N MET A 72 -32.29 -2.02 12.94
CA MET A 72 -32.12 -1.63 11.54
C MET A 72 -31.24 -0.38 11.39
N SER A 73 -31.43 0.64 12.24
CA SER A 73 -30.60 1.85 12.22
C SER A 73 -29.13 1.52 12.49
N ASN A 74 -28.84 0.64 13.44
CA ASN A 74 -27.47 0.18 13.72
C ASN A 74 -26.88 -0.59 12.54
N ALA A 75 -27.67 -1.47 11.90
CA ALA A 75 -27.23 -2.22 10.73
C ALA A 75 -26.91 -1.29 9.54
N VAL A 76 -27.78 -0.30 9.26
CA VAL A 76 -27.55 0.70 8.20
C VAL A 76 -26.32 1.54 8.51
N ASN A 77 -26.15 1.99 9.75
CA ASN A 77 -24.97 2.77 10.15
C ASN A 77 -23.67 1.97 9.99
N SER A 78 -23.68 0.68 10.35
CA SER A 78 -22.53 -0.21 10.18
C SER A 78 -22.23 -0.49 8.69
N ALA A 79 -23.26 -0.70 7.88
CA ALA A 79 -23.10 -0.88 6.43
C ALA A 79 -22.56 0.39 5.76
N TRP A 80 -23.04 1.56 6.20
CA TRP A 80 -22.56 2.86 5.73
C TRP A 80 -21.10 3.08 6.10
N SER A 81 -20.71 2.87 7.37
CA SER A 81 -19.32 3.04 7.80
C SER A 81 -18.36 2.11 7.08
N TYR A 82 -18.79 0.86 6.82
CA TYR A 82 -18.00 -0.10 6.05
C TYR A 82 -17.80 0.36 4.59
N THR A 83 -18.88 0.75 3.92
CA THR A 83 -18.82 1.20 2.52
C THR A 83 -17.94 2.45 2.38
N LYS A 84 -18.10 3.40 3.33
CA LYS A 84 -17.26 4.60 3.41
C LYS A 84 -15.78 4.26 3.64
N GLY A 85 -15.51 3.31 4.55
CA GLY A 85 -14.14 2.87 4.85
C GLY A 85 -13.44 2.24 3.65
N ILE A 86 -14.17 1.51 2.80
CA ILE A 86 -13.63 0.97 1.53
C ILE A 86 -13.34 2.08 0.54
N GLU A 87 -14.27 3.01 0.34
CA GLU A 87 -14.10 4.11 -0.61
C GLU A 87 -12.90 5.00 -0.24
N GLU A 88 -12.77 5.36 1.04
CA GLU A 88 -11.63 6.14 1.53
C GLU A 88 -10.31 5.40 1.35
N THR A 89 -10.29 4.08 1.60
CA THR A 89 -9.11 3.23 1.38
C THR A 89 -8.70 3.16 -0.09
N ASP A 90 -9.67 2.98 -0.99
CA ASP A 90 -9.43 2.93 -2.43
C ASP A 90 -8.83 4.25 -2.94
N LEU A 91 -9.44 5.37 -2.56
CA LEU A 91 -8.95 6.71 -2.93
C LEU A 91 -7.54 6.98 -2.40
N GLN A 92 -7.25 6.60 -1.15
CA GLN A 92 -5.93 6.82 -0.55
C GLN A 92 -4.86 5.95 -1.22
N ALA A 93 -5.16 4.67 -1.49
CA ALA A 93 -4.23 3.75 -2.15
C ALA A 93 -3.93 4.19 -3.58
N GLN A 94 -4.95 4.59 -4.35
CA GLN A 94 -4.79 5.11 -5.71
C GLN A 94 -3.97 6.40 -5.72
N ALA A 95 -4.28 7.36 -4.84
CA ALA A 95 -3.52 8.61 -4.73
C ALA A 95 -2.04 8.37 -4.40
N ALA A 96 -1.74 7.39 -3.55
CA ALA A 96 -0.36 7.01 -3.23
C ALA A 96 0.37 6.39 -4.44
N ILE A 97 -0.28 5.50 -5.18
CA ILE A 97 0.29 4.91 -6.40
C ILE A 97 0.52 6.00 -7.46
N GLU A 98 -0.50 6.82 -7.77
CA GLU A 98 -0.39 7.92 -8.72
C GLU A 98 0.74 8.89 -8.35
N ARG A 99 0.94 9.15 -7.05
CA ARG A 99 2.05 9.97 -6.56
C ARG A 99 3.41 9.33 -6.87
N ILE A 100 3.59 8.04 -6.64
CA ILE A 100 4.83 7.31 -6.94
C ILE A 100 5.07 7.29 -8.46
N GLU A 101 4.03 7.00 -9.25
CA GLU A 101 4.13 6.97 -10.72
C GLU A 101 4.49 8.35 -11.29
N TYR A 102 3.86 9.40 -10.77
CA TYR A 102 4.21 10.78 -11.12
C TYR A 102 5.68 11.07 -10.79
N MET A 103 6.15 10.75 -9.59
CA MET A 103 7.54 11.00 -9.22
C MET A 103 8.54 10.13 -10.00
N LEU A 104 8.15 8.91 -10.41
CA LEU A 104 8.96 8.10 -11.33
C LEU A 104 9.14 8.81 -12.68
N SER A 105 8.08 9.45 -13.20
CA SER A 105 8.19 10.25 -14.44
C SER A 105 9.13 11.46 -14.31
N GLN A 106 9.38 11.92 -13.07
CA GLN A 106 10.29 13.02 -12.76
C GLN A 106 11.74 12.56 -12.54
N THR A 107 12.00 11.25 -12.59
CA THR A 107 13.30 10.69 -12.26
C THR A 107 14.36 11.05 -13.30
N GLY A 108 15.50 11.55 -12.82
CA GLY A 108 16.65 11.91 -13.64
C GLY A 108 17.48 10.71 -14.08
N THR A 109 18.37 10.98 -15.03
CA THR A 109 19.41 10.04 -15.49
C THR A 109 20.76 10.71 -15.35
N TYR A 110 21.79 9.93 -15.06
CA TYR A 110 23.16 10.42 -14.97
C TYR A 110 24.12 9.54 -15.74
N LYS A 111 25.25 10.13 -16.12
CA LYS A 111 26.37 9.47 -16.77
C LYS A 111 27.67 10.00 -16.18
N LEU A 112 28.44 9.14 -15.53
CA LEU A 112 29.79 9.49 -15.07
C LEU A 112 30.81 9.22 -16.17
N VAL A 113 32.01 9.79 -16.03
CA VAL A 113 33.11 9.54 -16.96
C VAL A 113 33.44 8.05 -16.94
N ASN A 114 33.47 7.42 -18.12
CA ASN A 114 33.72 5.98 -18.31
C ASN A 114 32.68 5.05 -17.64
N GLN A 115 31.47 5.54 -17.41
CA GLN A 115 30.36 4.70 -16.93
C GLN A 115 29.15 4.84 -17.85
N PRO A 116 28.33 3.78 -17.93
CA PRO A 116 27.13 3.84 -18.71
C PRO A 116 26.10 4.81 -18.12
N THR A 117 25.23 5.35 -18.97
CA THR A 117 24.07 6.12 -18.51
C THR A 117 23.17 5.25 -17.63
N ARG A 118 22.83 5.73 -16.44
CA ARG A 118 21.94 5.07 -15.47
C ARG A 118 20.74 5.94 -15.14
N ALA A 119 19.60 5.30 -14.89
CA ALA A 119 18.46 5.95 -14.26
C ALA A 119 18.69 6.05 -12.75
N GLY A 120 18.30 7.16 -12.13
CA GLY A 120 18.35 7.33 -10.69
C GLY A 120 17.20 6.62 -9.98
N ILE A 121 17.09 5.30 -10.17
CA ILE A 121 16.08 4.43 -9.58
C ILE A 121 16.80 3.24 -8.94
N ALA A 122 16.49 2.93 -7.69
CA ALA A 122 16.87 1.68 -7.07
C ALA A 122 15.80 1.15 -6.14
N ILE A 123 15.76 -0.18 -6.01
CA ILE A 123 15.01 -0.87 -4.97
C ILE A 123 16.02 -1.40 -3.96
N VAL A 124 15.78 -1.07 -2.71
CA VAL A 124 16.60 -1.51 -1.59
C VAL A 124 15.86 -2.60 -0.83
N ASN A 125 16.57 -3.70 -0.61
CA ASN A 125 16.08 -4.76 0.25
C ASN A 125 16.36 -4.39 1.71
N ARG A 126 15.29 -4.28 2.51
CA ARG A 126 15.37 -4.08 3.94
C ARG A 126 15.54 -5.42 4.65
N PRO A 127 16.56 -5.58 5.52
CA PRO A 127 16.66 -6.73 6.40
C PRO A 127 15.59 -6.64 7.50
N VAL A 128 14.67 -7.61 7.53
CA VAL A 128 13.73 -7.80 8.64
C VAL A 128 13.90 -9.21 9.19
N GLY A 129 14.58 -9.31 10.34
CA GLY A 129 15.00 -10.61 10.88
C GLY A 129 15.96 -11.31 9.92
N LYS A 130 15.54 -12.44 9.35
CA LYS A 130 16.32 -13.19 8.33
C LYS A 130 15.84 -12.96 6.91
N SER A 131 14.71 -12.28 6.74
CA SER A 131 14.13 -12.00 5.43
C SER A 131 14.66 -10.69 4.88
N GLN A 132 14.75 -10.61 3.56
CA GLN A 132 15.08 -9.41 2.82
C GLN A 132 13.83 -8.99 2.07
N LEU A 133 13.28 -7.82 2.40
CA LEU A 133 12.04 -7.31 1.82
C LEU A 133 12.35 -6.20 0.80
N PRO A 134 11.94 -6.33 -0.47
CA PRO A 134 12.11 -5.27 -1.48
C PRO A 134 11.03 -4.18 -1.30
N ASP A 135 11.05 -3.50 -0.16
CA ASP A 135 9.99 -2.59 0.32
C ASP A 135 10.43 -1.11 0.35
N VAL A 136 11.66 -0.80 -0.07
CA VAL A 136 12.17 0.56 -0.17
C VAL A 136 12.47 0.91 -1.63
N LEU A 137 11.82 1.96 -2.13
CA LEU A 137 12.07 2.53 -3.45
C LEU A 137 12.80 3.87 -3.29
N VAL A 138 13.91 4.03 -3.99
CA VAL A 138 14.70 5.27 -4.01
C VAL A 138 14.65 5.85 -5.42
N LEU A 139 14.20 7.11 -5.52
CA LEU A 139 14.12 7.87 -6.77
C LEU A 139 14.96 9.14 -6.68
N TRP A 140 15.68 9.48 -7.75
CA TRP A 140 16.37 10.75 -7.90
C TRP A 140 15.53 11.70 -8.74
N THR A 141 14.71 12.50 -8.08
CA THR A 141 13.67 13.32 -8.72
C THR A 141 14.00 14.81 -8.70
N GLY A 142 14.98 15.25 -7.92
CA GLY A 142 15.24 16.66 -7.63
C GLY A 142 14.56 17.11 -6.34
N GLY A 143 14.30 16.16 -5.44
CA GLY A 143 13.52 16.35 -4.22
C GLY A 143 12.02 16.32 -4.46
N ARG A 144 11.25 16.87 -3.52
CA ARG A 144 9.77 16.79 -3.48
C ARG A 144 9.08 17.44 -4.68
N SER A 145 9.71 18.45 -5.28
CA SER A 145 9.20 19.18 -6.44
C SER A 145 9.39 18.46 -7.77
N GLY A 146 10.24 17.44 -7.83
CA GLY A 146 10.57 16.76 -9.08
C GLY A 146 11.41 17.61 -10.03
N GLY A 147 11.28 17.33 -11.33
CA GLY A 147 11.90 18.12 -12.40
C GLY A 147 13.24 17.60 -12.94
N MET A 148 13.87 16.61 -12.31
CA MET A 148 15.16 16.09 -12.80
C MET A 148 15.10 15.48 -14.20
N ALA A 149 13.97 14.90 -14.58
CA ALA A 149 13.77 14.41 -15.95
C ALA A 149 13.93 15.52 -17.01
N ALA A 150 13.54 16.76 -16.71
CA ALA A 150 13.64 17.88 -17.63
C ALA A 150 15.08 18.39 -17.80
N SER A 151 15.96 18.10 -16.84
CA SER A 151 17.38 18.50 -16.88
C SER A 151 18.22 17.63 -17.82
N GLY A 152 17.67 16.52 -18.33
CA GLY A 152 18.39 15.57 -19.19
C GLY A 152 19.45 14.77 -18.42
N VAL A 153 20.39 14.17 -19.15
CA VAL A 153 21.47 13.35 -18.57
C VAL A 153 22.46 14.23 -17.83
N GLN A 154 22.61 14.02 -16.53
CA GLN A 154 23.53 14.77 -15.68
C GLN A 154 24.93 14.13 -15.65
N ALA A 155 25.98 14.95 -15.70
CA ALA A 155 27.37 14.51 -15.59
C ALA A 155 27.88 14.45 -14.14
N ARG A 156 27.00 14.11 -13.18
CA ARG A 156 27.32 14.01 -11.75
C ARG A 156 26.46 12.97 -11.06
N LEU A 157 26.90 12.56 -9.88
CA LEU A 157 26.08 11.76 -8.98
C LEU A 157 24.94 12.60 -8.36
N PRO A 158 23.82 11.95 -8.01
CA PRO A 158 22.80 12.51 -7.15
C PRO A 158 23.38 13.05 -5.82
N ILE A 159 22.70 14.01 -5.23
CA ILE A 159 22.89 14.37 -3.81
C ILE A 159 21.65 13.97 -3.01
N VAL A 160 21.80 13.71 -1.72
CA VAL A 160 20.73 13.19 -0.86
C VAL A 160 19.49 14.09 -0.82
N SER A 161 19.65 15.43 -0.87
CA SER A 161 18.53 16.39 -0.94
C SER A 161 17.71 16.34 -2.23
N GLU A 162 18.21 15.68 -3.27
CA GLU A 162 17.50 15.49 -4.53
C GLU A 162 16.73 14.16 -4.58
N LEU A 163 16.82 13.34 -3.53
CA LEU A 163 16.19 12.02 -3.47
C LEU A 163 14.78 12.10 -2.87
N LEU A 164 13.94 11.17 -3.32
CA LEU A 164 12.72 10.77 -2.66
C LEU A 164 12.77 9.28 -2.38
N ILE A 165 12.39 8.90 -1.16
CA ILE A 165 12.37 7.50 -0.72
C ILE A 165 10.94 7.13 -0.33
N TYR A 166 10.44 6.03 -0.90
CA TYR A 166 9.15 5.45 -0.56
C TYR A 166 9.36 4.15 0.21
N SER A 167 8.64 4.00 1.32
CA SER A 167 8.74 2.85 2.23
C SER A 167 7.54 2.83 3.18
N TRP A 168 7.35 1.77 3.96
CA TRP A 168 6.57 1.86 5.19
C TRP A 168 7.40 2.46 6.35
N ASP A 169 6.75 3.12 7.32
CA ASP A 169 7.39 3.69 8.52
C ASP A 169 7.67 2.61 9.57
N SER A 170 8.93 2.54 10.05
CA SER A 170 9.34 1.58 11.08
C SER A 170 8.63 1.77 12.43
N ASN A 171 8.18 2.98 12.74
CA ASN A 171 7.46 3.26 13.99
C ASN A 171 5.97 2.95 13.86
N THR A 172 5.42 3.18 12.67
CA THR A 172 4.01 2.92 12.33
C THR A 172 3.91 2.12 11.03
N PRO A 173 4.05 0.78 11.06
CA PRO A 173 4.11 -0.05 9.85
C PRO A 173 2.88 0.00 8.94
N ALA A 174 1.77 0.53 9.43
CA ALA A 174 0.57 0.81 8.63
C ALA A 174 0.75 2.01 7.69
N ASN A 175 1.77 2.85 7.88
CA ASN A 175 1.96 4.07 7.12
C ASN A 175 2.94 3.85 5.97
N LEU A 176 2.45 3.93 4.72
CA LEU A 176 3.26 4.20 3.54
C LEU A 176 3.72 5.66 3.58
N ILE A 177 5.01 5.90 3.50
CA ILE A 177 5.62 7.22 3.63
C ILE A 177 6.43 7.61 2.39
N GLU A 178 6.46 8.91 2.12
CA GLU A 178 7.39 9.60 1.24
C GLU A 178 8.38 10.41 2.10
N ALA A 179 9.66 10.04 2.07
CA ALA A 179 10.72 10.73 2.80
C ALA A 179 11.57 11.59 1.85
N ALA A 180 11.81 12.83 2.25
CA ALA A 180 12.71 13.78 1.59
C ALA A 180 13.79 14.26 2.58
N PHE A 181 14.91 14.79 2.07
CA PHE A 181 16.07 15.15 2.89
C PHE A 181 16.58 16.57 2.60
N PRO A 182 15.76 17.61 2.82
CA PRO A 182 16.14 18.98 2.48
C PRO A 182 17.43 19.39 3.21
N GLY A 183 18.35 20.00 2.48
CA GLY A 183 19.62 20.50 3.04
C GLY A 183 20.75 19.47 3.15
N GLN A 184 20.50 18.18 2.88
CA GLN A 184 21.56 17.18 2.81
C GLN A 184 22.31 17.25 1.48
N THR A 185 23.59 17.64 1.52
CA THR A 185 24.43 17.81 0.32
C THR A 185 25.37 16.64 0.05
N GLU A 186 25.23 15.56 0.82
CA GLU A 186 26.03 14.34 0.64
C GLU A 186 25.77 13.73 -0.74
N VAL A 187 26.83 13.25 -1.39
CA VAL A 187 26.74 12.56 -2.68
C VAL A 187 26.18 11.16 -2.45
N PHE A 188 25.26 10.74 -3.31
CA PHE A 188 24.60 9.45 -3.24
C PHE A 188 24.89 8.63 -4.50
N ASP A 189 25.38 7.41 -4.33
CA ASP A 189 25.73 6.50 -5.42
C ASP A 189 24.82 5.27 -5.42
N PHE A 190 23.99 5.14 -6.46
CA PHE A 190 23.10 3.99 -6.64
C PHE A 190 23.84 2.66 -6.88
N THR A 191 25.16 2.68 -7.12
CA THR A 191 25.98 1.49 -7.34
C THR A 191 26.80 1.07 -6.12
N ALA A 192 26.68 1.81 -5.01
CA ALA A 192 27.40 1.51 -3.79
C ALA A 192 26.99 0.14 -3.21
N SER A 193 27.96 -0.65 -2.74
CA SER A 193 27.71 -1.97 -2.15
C SER A 193 26.98 -1.89 -0.81
N ASP A 194 27.05 -0.75 -0.13
CA ASP A 194 26.39 -0.43 1.13
C ASP A 194 25.13 0.41 0.97
N LEU A 195 24.59 0.52 -0.26
CA LEU A 195 23.37 1.28 -0.59
C LEU A 195 22.21 0.99 0.39
N SER A 196 21.98 -0.29 0.73
CA SER A 196 20.90 -0.67 1.65
C SER A 196 21.09 -0.05 3.04
N THR A 197 22.29 -0.17 3.61
CA THR A 197 22.64 0.41 4.91
C THR A 197 22.53 1.94 4.88
N GLN A 198 23.03 2.59 3.82
CA GLN A 198 22.97 4.04 3.68
C GLN A 198 21.51 4.53 3.67
N VAL A 199 20.64 3.89 2.87
CA VAL A 199 19.23 4.25 2.74
C VAL A 199 18.44 4.02 4.03
N ILE A 200 18.70 2.93 4.75
CA ILE A 200 18.06 2.65 6.04
C ILE A 200 18.49 3.66 7.11
N ASN A 201 19.77 4.05 7.11
CA ASN A 201 20.29 5.09 8.00
C ASN A 201 19.67 6.46 7.69
N LEU A 202 19.47 6.77 6.40
CA LEU A 202 18.76 7.99 5.98
C LEU A 202 17.32 7.99 6.50
N LEU A 203 16.56 6.90 6.31
CA LEU A 203 15.18 6.79 6.80
C LEU A 203 15.07 6.89 8.33
N SER A 204 16.12 6.49 9.06
CA SER A 204 16.19 6.62 10.52
C SER A 204 16.69 7.99 11.00
N SER A 205 17.11 8.86 10.08
CA SER A 205 17.66 10.19 10.39
C SER A 205 16.56 11.16 10.82
N LYS A 206 16.86 11.96 11.84
CA LYS A 206 15.98 13.05 12.29
C LYS A 206 15.82 14.20 11.27
N THR A 207 16.66 14.21 10.23
CA THR A 207 16.60 15.20 9.16
C THR A 207 15.63 14.81 8.03
N ALA A 208 15.06 13.60 8.10
CA ALA A 208 14.07 13.15 7.14
C ALA A 208 12.76 13.93 7.31
N GLU A 209 12.28 14.55 6.24
CA GLU A 209 10.95 15.11 6.15
C GLU A 209 10.00 14.02 5.61
N ILE A 210 9.26 13.40 6.52
CA ILE A 210 8.38 12.26 6.24
C ILE A 210 6.95 12.75 6.04
N ILE A 211 6.32 12.37 4.92
CA ILE A 211 4.90 12.58 4.66
C ILE A 211 4.20 11.23 4.50
N PRO A 212 3.14 10.92 5.28
CA PRO A 212 2.32 9.74 5.05
C PRO A 212 1.51 9.90 3.76
N LEU A 213 1.57 8.89 2.89
CA LEU A 213 0.75 8.79 1.67
C LEU A 213 -0.48 7.91 1.88
N CYS A 214 -0.30 6.81 2.61
CA CYS A 214 -1.37 5.89 2.99
C CYS A 214 -1.15 5.45 4.42
N GLU A 215 -2.17 5.52 5.28
CA GLU A 215 -2.05 5.22 6.71
C GLU A 215 -2.58 3.83 7.08
N ARG A 216 -2.82 3.01 6.07
CA ARG A 216 -3.69 1.84 6.16
C ARG A 216 -3.09 0.58 5.56
N LEU A 217 -1.77 0.56 5.32
CA LEU A 217 -1.09 -0.65 4.87
C LEU A 217 -1.40 -1.80 5.84
N ARG A 218 -1.74 -2.96 5.27
CA ARG A 218 -1.88 -4.21 6.03
C ARG A 218 -0.55 -4.48 6.70
N VAL A 219 -0.60 -4.68 8.02
CA VAL A 219 0.59 -5.02 8.81
C VAL A 219 0.64 -6.53 9.00
N SER A 220 1.78 -7.13 8.64
CA SER A 220 2.06 -8.54 8.89
C SER A 220 3.06 -8.68 10.03
N SER A 221 2.91 -9.73 10.85
CA SER A 221 3.88 -10.11 11.86
C SER A 221 4.85 -11.14 11.30
N LEU A 222 6.14 -10.79 11.26
CA LEU A 222 7.21 -11.70 10.91
C LEU A 222 7.80 -12.30 12.19
N SER A 223 7.78 -13.62 12.31
CA SER A 223 8.40 -14.31 13.44
C SER A 223 9.92 -14.20 13.32
N ALA A 224 10.57 -13.59 14.31
CA ALA A 224 12.03 -13.50 14.37
C ALA A 224 12.69 -14.85 14.69
N THR A 225 11.92 -15.87 15.09
CA THR A 225 12.42 -17.14 15.62
C THR A 225 12.81 -18.11 14.51
N GLY A 226 13.98 -17.90 13.94
CA GLY A 226 14.71 -18.93 13.22
C GLY A 226 15.84 -19.47 14.09
N ALA A 227 15.55 -20.23 15.15
CA ALA A 227 16.56 -21.13 15.68
C ALA A 227 16.80 -22.19 14.58
N ALA A 228 17.92 -22.08 13.88
CA ALA A 228 18.34 -23.11 12.94
C ALA A 228 18.80 -24.33 13.76
N THR A 229 17.87 -25.08 14.33
CA THR A 229 18.11 -26.47 14.66
C THR A 229 18.22 -27.22 13.34
N SER A 230 19.37 -27.07 12.68
CA SER A 230 19.92 -28.15 11.88
C SER A 230 20.25 -29.29 12.84
N SER A 231 19.22 -30.00 13.33
CA SER A 231 19.48 -31.30 13.94
C SER A 231 20.02 -32.17 12.81
N PRO A 232 21.26 -32.67 12.89
CA PRO A 232 21.74 -33.63 11.91
C PRO A 232 20.77 -34.83 11.91
N PRO A 233 20.46 -35.40 10.75
CA PRO A 233 19.67 -36.62 10.70
C PRO A 233 20.35 -37.68 11.58
N PRO A 234 19.61 -38.39 12.44
CA PRO A 234 20.19 -39.42 13.29
C PRO A 234 20.88 -40.46 12.39
N ALA A 235 22.18 -40.63 12.59
CA ALA A 235 22.94 -41.65 11.91
C ALA A 235 22.35 -43.02 12.24
N THR A 236 21.77 -43.68 11.24
CA THR A 236 21.34 -45.08 11.30
C THR A 236 22.58 -45.97 11.42
N GLY A 237 22.93 -46.33 12.66
CA GLY A 237 23.86 -47.42 12.96
C GLY A 237 23.15 -48.78 12.96
N PRO A 238 23.85 -49.87 12.59
CA PRO A 238 23.26 -51.20 12.48
C PRO A 238 22.96 -51.82 13.86
N SER A 239 21.83 -52.53 13.88
CA SER A 239 21.31 -53.34 14.97
C SER A 239 22.29 -54.40 15.49
N SER A 240 22.47 -54.44 16.81
CA SER A 240 22.97 -55.63 17.51
C SER A 240 21.90 -56.14 18.49
N PRO A 241 21.65 -57.46 18.55
CA PRO A 241 20.75 -58.07 19.52
C PRO A 241 21.56 -58.53 20.75
N TYR A 242 21.09 -58.22 21.96
CA TYR A 242 21.16 -59.04 23.20
C TYR A 242 21.13 -58.16 24.46
N GLY A 243 20.21 -58.48 25.39
CA GLY A 243 20.38 -58.20 26.83
C GLY A 243 19.23 -57.46 27.53
N PRO A 244 18.53 -58.08 28.50
CA PRO A 244 17.55 -57.42 29.35
C PRO A 244 18.19 -56.92 30.65
N SER A 245 17.99 -55.64 30.98
CA SER A 245 18.20 -55.14 32.34
C SER A 245 17.43 -53.85 32.58
N MET A 246 16.37 -53.96 33.38
CA MET A 246 15.89 -52.88 34.27
C MET A 246 17.06 -52.47 35.22
N PRO A 247 17.14 -51.24 35.79
CA PRO A 247 16.00 -50.60 36.47
C PRO A 247 16.00 -49.06 36.63
N MET A 248 14.97 -48.61 37.35
CA MET A 248 14.85 -47.40 38.17
C MET A 248 14.61 -46.04 37.52
N SER A 249 13.37 -45.61 37.70
CA SER A 249 12.82 -44.26 37.60
C SER A 249 13.62 -43.23 38.40
N ALA A 250 14.07 -42.17 37.73
CA ALA A 250 14.50 -40.93 38.37
C ALA A 250 13.41 -39.85 38.22
N PRO A 251 13.19 -39.00 39.22
CA PRO A 251 12.14 -37.99 39.20
C PRO A 251 12.46 -36.87 38.20
N SER A 252 11.52 -36.64 37.28
CA SER A 252 11.51 -35.53 36.32
C SER A 252 11.55 -34.18 37.05
N SER A 253 12.65 -33.45 36.89
CA SER A 253 12.73 -32.05 37.30
C SER A 253 11.76 -31.20 36.45
N PRO A 254 11.01 -30.26 37.04
CA PRO A 254 10.17 -29.35 36.28
C PRO A 254 11.07 -28.43 35.45
N SER A 255 11.15 -28.69 34.15
CA SER A 255 11.72 -27.75 33.18
C SER A 255 10.89 -26.48 33.22
N THR A 256 11.42 -25.44 33.86
CA THR A 256 10.95 -24.07 33.74
C THR A 256 11.00 -23.67 32.28
N SER A 257 9.88 -23.82 31.59
CA SER A 257 9.66 -23.29 30.25
C SER A 257 9.68 -21.76 30.35
N SER A 258 10.87 -21.18 30.20
CA SER A 258 11.00 -19.76 29.91
C SER A 258 10.36 -19.53 28.55
N THR A 259 9.11 -19.07 28.58
CA THR A 259 8.43 -18.52 27.40
C THR A 259 9.23 -17.30 26.96
N SER A 260 10.25 -17.50 26.14
CA SER A 260 10.91 -16.44 25.42
C SER A 260 9.88 -15.88 24.45
N SER A 261 9.23 -14.78 24.86
CA SER A 261 8.34 -14.02 23.99
C SER A 261 9.19 -13.49 22.83
N SER A 262 9.23 -14.25 21.74
CA SER A 262 9.83 -13.79 20.50
C SER A 262 9.05 -12.55 20.07
N SER A 263 9.69 -11.38 20.11
CA SER A 263 9.11 -10.14 19.64
C SER A 263 8.81 -10.31 18.15
N ALA A 264 7.53 -10.41 17.80
CA ALA A 264 7.11 -10.42 16.41
C ALA A 264 7.44 -9.05 15.79
N LEU A 265 8.15 -9.06 14.66
CA LEU A 265 8.46 -7.84 13.93
C LEU A 265 7.26 -7.48 13.05
N SER A 266 6.74 -6.27 13.21
CA SER A 266 5.63 -5.78 12.39
C SER A 266 6.16 -5.13 11.11
N VAL A 267 5.64 -5.52 9.96
CA VAL A 267 6.02 -4.98 8.64
C VAL A 267 4.79 -4.57 7.85
N GLY A 268 4.88 -3.47 7.11
CA GLY A 268 3.85 -3.08 6.16
C GLY A 268 3.92 -3.93 4.90
N ASN A 269 2.77 -4.37 4.38
CA ASN A 269 2.67 -5.15 3.15
C ASN A 269 2.84 -4.22 1.94
N LEU A 270 4.10 -3.99 1.58
CA LEU A 270 4.54 -3.19 0.45
C LEU A 270 5.66 -3.94 -0.27
N ARG A 271 5.59 -3.97 -1.59
CA ARG A 271 6.61 -4.58 -2.44
C ARG A 271 6.82 -3.75 -3.70
N PHE A 272 8.08 -3.53 -4.03
CA PHE A 272 8.51 -2.98 -5.29
C PHE A 272 9.26 -4.04 -6.09
N THR A 273 9.07 -4.03 -7.42
CA THR A 273 9.89 -4.82 -8.34
C THR A 273 10.35 -3.93 -9.49
N LEU A 274 11.65 -3.99 -9.83
CA LEU A 274 12.25 -3.20 -10.90
C LEU A 274 12.77 -4.16 -11.96
N ALA A 275 12.24 -4.04 -13.17
CA ALA A 275 12.72 -4.75 -14.35
C ALA A 275 13.33 -3.75 -15.32
N GLN A 276 14.51 -4.06 -15.86
CA GLN A 276 15.18 -3.23 -16.85
C GLN A 276 15.36 -4.01 -18.15
N ASN A 277 15.01 -3.38 -19.27
CA ASN A 277 15.11 -3.95 -20.61
C ASN A 277 15.91 -3.00 -21.53
N PRO A 278 17.08 -3.41 -22.03
CA PRO A 278 17.84 -4.61 -21.63
C PRO A 278 18.29 -4.59 -20.16
N SER A 279 18.60 -5.75 -19.58
CA SER A 279 19.08 -5.88 -18.20
C SER A 279 20.54 -5.44 -18.06
N ASP A 280 20.97 -5.11 -16.83
CA ASP A 280 22.36 -4.70 -16.56
C ASP A 280 23.36 -5.81 -16.93
N THR A 281 23.00 -7.09 -16.72
CA THR A 281 23.84 -8.24 -17.04
C THR A 281 23.99 -8.44 -18.55
N GLU A 282 22.91 -8.30 -19.32
CA GLU A 282 22.98 -8.37 -20.79
C GLU A 282 23.86 -7.24 -21.35
N LEU A 283 23.68 -6.01 -20.85
CA LEU A 283 24.48 -4.85 -21.27
C LEU A 283 25.96 -4.99 -20.93
N ALA A 284 26.29 -5.61 -19.79
CA ALA A 284 27.68 -5.87 -19.42
C ALA A 284 28.39 -6.86 -20.38
N THR A 285 27.63 -7.74 -21.05
CA THR A 285 28.18 -8.72 -22.00
C THR A 285 28.20 -8.23 -23.45
N ALA A 286 27.39 -7.23 -23.79
CA ALA A 286 27.23 -6.75 -25.15
C ALA A 286 28.15 -5.55 -25.45
N THR A 287 29.06 -5.71 -26.42
CA THR A 287 29.91 -4.61 -26.89
C THR A 287 29.21 -3.84 -28.03
N PRO A 288 29.23 -2.49 -28.04
CA PRO A 288 28.71 -1.70 -29.15
C PRO A 288 29.25 -2.12 -30.52
N GLN A 289 28.45 -1.95 -31.57
CA GLN A 289 28.80 -2.33 -32.95
C GLN A 289 28.98 -3.84 -33.22
N THR A 290 28.59 -4.70 -32.27
CA THR A 290 28.59 -6.16 -32.46
C THR A 290 27.18 -6.69 -32.72
N THR A 291 27.08 -7.91 -33.26
CA THR A 291 25.79 -8.61 -33.41
C THR A 291 25.08 -8.78 -32.06
N ALA A 292 25.83 -9.05 -30.98
CA ALA A 292 25.29 -9.18 -29.63
C ALA A 292 24.55 -7.91 -29.18
N TRP A 293 25.09 -6.72 -29.48
CA TRP A 293 24.43 -5.44 -29.20
C TRP A 293 23.10 -5.28 -29.92
N THR A 294 23.04 -5.66 -31.21
CA THR A 294 21.82 -5.58 -32.01
C THR A 294 20.76 -6.61 -31.63
N GLN A 295 21.16 -7.68 -30.94
CA GLN A 295 20.28 -8.76 -30.48
C GLN A 295 19.69 -8.52 -29.08
N LEU A 296 20.13 -7.47 -28.38
CA LEU A 296 19.54 -7.09 -27.09
C LEU A 296 18.05 -6.73 -27.24
N ASN A 297 17.27 -6.98 -26.20
CA ASN A 297 15.84 -6.65 -26.16
C ASN A 297 15.60 -5.15 -25.95
N TRP A 298 15.95 -4.36 -26.96
CA TRP A 298 15.73 -2.92 -26.96
C TRP A 298 14.22 -2.61 -27.06
N PRO A 299 13.66 -1.79 -26.14
CA PRO A 299 12.32 -1.22 -26.29
C PRO A 299 12.05 -0.71 -27.71
N GLN A 300 11.01 -1.27 -28.34
CA GLN A 300 10.60 -0.94 -29.70
C GLN A 300 11.70 -1.13 -30.76
N GLY A 301 12.72 -1.95 -30.50
CA GLY A 301 13.87 -2.12 -31.39
C GLY A 301 14.70 -0.85 -31.59
N THR A 302 14.59 0.14 -30.70
CA THR A 302 15.24 1.45 -30.89
C THR A 302 16.67 1.43 -30.35
N PHE A 303 17.63 1.22 -31.24
CA PHE A 303 19.07 1.30 -30.94
C PHE A 303 19.86 1.93 -32.10
N GLY A 304 21.05 2.41 -31.78
CA GLY A 304 22.07 2.86 -32.72
C GLY A 304 23.39 2.11 -32.50
N ASN A 305 24.43 2.54 -33.22
CA ASN A 305 25.73 1.86 -33.20
C ASN A 305 26.46 1.95 -31.83
N ARG A 306 26.12 2.94 -31.00
CA ARG A 306 26.77 3.22 -29.71
C ARG A 306 25.81 3.58 -28.58
N SER A 307 24.51 3.61 -28.84
CA SER A 307 23.49 3.98 -27.86
C SER A 307 22.20 3.21 -28.13
N GLY A 308 21.33 3.12 -27.15
CA GLY A 308 20.02 2.48 -27.32
C GLY A 308 19.00 2.99 -26.33
N MET A 309 17.72 2.89 -26.68
CA MET A 309 16.65 3.26 -25.75
C MET A 309 16.49 2.14 -24.74
N ARG A 310 16.69 2.43 -23.46
CA ARG A 310 16.48 1.50 -22.36
C ARG A 310 15.20 1.84 -21.62
N GLN A 311 14.52 0.82 -21.09
CA GLN A 311 13.31 0.99 -20.29
C GLN A 311 13.51 0.37 -18.91
N ALA A 312 13.26 1.15 -17.86
CA ALA A 312 13.10 0.67 -16.49
C ALA A 312 11.60 0.65 -16.16
N THR A 313 11.08 -0.50 -15.72
CA THR A 313 9.67 -0.69 -15.36
C THR A 313 9.59 -1.01 -13.88
N LEU A 314 8.89 -0.17 -13.14
CA LEU A 314 8.60 -0.33 -11.72
C LEU A 314 7.21 -0.94 -11.58
N GLN A 315 7.12 -2.07 -10.88
CA GLN A 315 5.87 -2.64 -10.40
C GLN A 315 5.73 -2.34 -8.90
N ILE A 316 4.54 -1.94 -8.51
CA ILE A 316 4.18 -1.57 -7.14
C ILE A 316 3.07 -2.52 -6.70
N GLU A 317 3.26 -3.18 -5.56
CA GLU A 317 2.24 -4.02 -4.94
C GLU A 317 2.09 -3.58 -3.49
N LEU A 318 0.86 -3.27 -3.07
CA LEU A 318 0.57 -2.96 -1.68
C LEU A 318 -0.77 -3.54 -1.26
N GLN A 319 -0.93 -3.82 0.02
CA GLN A 319 -2.19 -4.30 0.58
C GLN A 319 -2.69 -3.32 1.63
N VAL A 320 -3.96 -2.95 1.59
CA VAL A 320 -4.54 -1.93 2.47
C VAL A 320 -5.75 -2.49 3.20
N GLU A 321 -5.92 -2.08 4.47
CA GLU A 321 -7.08 -2.42 5.29
C GLU A 321 -8.16 -1.32 5.19
N PRO A 322 -9.44 -1.67 4.95
CA PRO A 322 -10.55 -0.72 5.01
C PRO A 322 -10.87 -0.27 6.44
N ASP A 323 -11.44 0.94 6.60
CA ASP A 323 -11.89 1.45 7.91
C ASP A 323 -13.13 0.74 8.42
N GLY A 324 -13.38 0.87 9.73
CA GLY A 324 -14.70 0.64 10.31
C GLY A 324 -15.06 -0.83 10.47
N ILE A 325 -14.17 -1.77 10.13
CA ILE A 325 -14.34 -3.17 10.50
C ILE A 325 -13.91 -3.32 11.96
N VAL A 326 -14.89 -3.48 12.85
CA VAL A 326 -14.65 -3.90 14.24
C VAL A 326 -13.81 -5.17 14.18
N ARG A 327 -12.57 -5.09 14.68
CA ARG A 327 -11.56 -6.14 14.69
C ARG A 327 -12.02 -7.33 15.55
N ALA A 328 -12.94 -8.13 15.04
CA ALA A 328 -13.41 -9.33 15.74
C ALA A 328 -12.50 -10.54 15.49
N SER A 329 -11.63 -10.50 14.48
CA SER A 329 -10.64 -11.53 14.18
C SER A 329 -9.57 -11.01 13.21
N ASP A 330 -8.37 -11.61 13.21
CA ASP A 330 -7.24 -11.32 12.30
C ASP A 330 -7.55 -11.50 10.80
N THR A 331 -8.79 -11.85 10.45
CA THR A 331 -9.32 -12.12 9.11
C THR A 331 -9.87 -10.88 8.41
N VAL A 332 -9.38 -9.68 8.73
CA VAL A 332 -9.65 -8.52 7.88
C VAL A 332 -9.02 -8.81 6.52
N THR A 333 -9.87 -8.90 5.49
CA THR A 333 -9.41 -9.16 4.12
C THR A 333 -8.78 -7.88 3.60
N ALA A 334 -7.45 -7.84 3.58
CA ALA A 334 -6.73 -6.73 2.97
C ALA A 334 -7.01 -6.69 1.47
N ILE A 335 -7.20 -5.49 0.94
CA ILE A 335 -7.45 -5.27 -0.49
C ILE A 335 -6.08 -5.07 -1.18
N PRO A 336 -5.71 -5.89 -2.18
CA PRO A 336 -4.48 -5.70 -2.91
C PRO A 336 -4.63 -4.61 -3.98
N PHE A 337 -3.62 -3.75 -4.09
CA PHE A 337 -3.49 -2.73 -5.12
C PHE A 337 -2.20 -2.95 -5.89
N PHE A 338 -2.29 -2.74 -7.21
CA PHE A 338 -1.19 -2.95 -8.13
C PHE A 338 -1.00 -1.68 -8.97
N GLY A 339 0.24 -1.19 -9.02
CA GLY A 339 0.66 -0.06 -9.84
C GLY A 339 1.80 -0.47 -10.77
N SER A 340 1.96 0.27 -11.87
CA SER A 340 3.05 0.01 -12.80
C SER A 340 3.38 1.26 -13.59
N ALA A 341 4.62 1.72 -13.50
CA ALA A 341 5.12 2.83 -14.28
C ALA A 341 6.46 2.49 -14.94
N SER A 342 6.76 3.16 -16.05
CA SER A 342 7.99 2.93 -16.79
C SER A 342 8.70 4.23 -17.15
N LEU A 343 10.03 4.20 -17.05
CA LEU A 343 10.93 5.28 -17.45
C LEU A 343 11.74 4.80 -18.65
N ARG A 344 11.74 5.58 -19.73
CA ARG A 344 12.59 5.34 -20.91
C ARG A 344 13.71 6.37 -20.93
N TYR A 345 14.93 5.91 -21.21
CA TYR A 345 16.10 6.77 -21.28
C TYR A 345 17.09 6.28 -22.33
N VAL A 346 17.97 7.18 -22.79
CA VAL A 346 19.05 6.81 -23.69
C VAL A 346 20.17 6.19 -22.88
N TYR A 347 20.47 4.93 -23.17
CA TYR A 347 21.64 4.25 -22.66
C TYR A 347 22.82 4.51 -23.59
N GLU A 348 23.93 4.96 -23.00
CA GLU A 348 25.23 5.08 -23.65
C GLU A 348 26.24 4.35 -22.76
N PRO A 349 27.02 3.40 -23.29
CA PRO A 349 27.98 2.60 -22.52
C PRO A 349 29.22 3.39 -22.09
#